data_AF-A0A2V2W087-F1
#
_entry.id   AF-A0A2V2W087-F1
#
_cell.length_a   1.000
_cell.length_b   1.000
_cell.length_c   1.000
_cell.angle_alpha   90.00
_cell.angle_beta   90.00
_cell.angle_gamma   90.00
#
_symmetry.space_group_name_H-M   'P 1'
#
loop_
_entity.id
_entity.type
_entity.pdbx_description
1 polymer ?
#
loop_
_entity_poly.entity_id
_entity_poly.type
_entity_poly.pdbx_seq_one_letter_code
_entity_poly.pdbx_strand_id
1 'polypeptide(L)'
;MFEIATDNAEIRKKRIAGSLPARVIVVGGGLAGLSAAIEATACGAQVILLEKEPRVGGNSAKATSGINGWGTRAQAEQDVYDSGKYFERDTHKSGLGGSTDPGLVRTLSVKSGDAISWLSSLGVPLTVLSQLGGHSRKRTHRAPDKADGTPVPIGFTIMRTLEQHVRTKLADRVTIMENTTVTSLLSKSRVRHDGAKQVRVYGVEVLQDEGWYQGYWRMPSFSPPAAFQMTRRPTRFSRSLRRSCPASLQPMDRGPRVTASSLHANWG
;
A
#
# COMPACT_ATOMS: atom_id res chain seq x y z
N MET A 1 -6.57 -18.34 21.13
CA MET A 1 -6.56 -17.04 21.84
C MET A 1 -5.30 -16.31 21.41
N PHE A 2 -5.40 -15.40 20.43
CA PHE A 2 -4.24 -14.61 20.00
C PHE A 2 -4.03 -13.53 21.04
N GLU A 3 -2.99 -13.69 21.85
CA GLU A 3 -2.61 -12.70 22.85
C GLU A 3 -2.14 -11.45 22.12
N ILE A 4 -3.04 -10.49 21.90
CA ILE A 4 -2.74 -9.14 21.43
C ILE A 4 -1.98 -8.44 22.57
N ALA A 5 -0.71 -8.84 22.73
CA ALA A 5 0.37 -8.13 23.39
C ALA A 5 -0.04 -7.13 24.47
N THR A 6 -0.66 -7.57 25.56
CA THR A 6 -0.75 -6.76 26.78
C THR A 6 0.60 -6.81 27.50
N ASP A 7 1.64 -6.22 26.89
CA ASP A 7 2.95 -6.09 27.52
C ASP A 7 2.77 -5.36 28.85
N ASN A 8 3.03 -6.05 29.97
CA ASN A 8 3.06 -5.43 31.29
C ASN A 8 4.26 -4.46 31.39
N ALA A 9 4.28 -3.64 32.45
CA ALA A 9 5.30 -2.59 32.59
C ALA A 9 6.74 -3.12 32.58
N GLU A 10 6.98 -4.33 33.09
CA GLU A 10 8.30 -4.96 33.15
C GLU A 10 8.78 -5.46 31.79
N ILE A 11 7.91 -6.17 31.04
CA ILE A 11 8.21 -6.62 29.67
C ILE A 11 8.53 -5.40 28.80
N ARG A 12 7.77 -4.32 28.98
CA ARG A 12 7.99 -3.06 28.25
C ARG A 12 9.33 -2.42 28.59
N LYS A 13 9.76 -2.43 29.86
CA LYS A 13 11.11 -1.97 30.27
C LYS A 13 12.20 -2.81 29.61
N LYS A 14 12.08 -4.15 29.63
CA LYS A 14 13.04 -5.06 28.97
C LYS A 14 13.14 -4.80 27.47
N ARG A 15 12.01 -4.53 26.80
CA ARG A 15 11.96 -4.19 25.37
C ARG A 15 12.62 -2.85 25.06
N ILE A 16 12.38 -1.82 25.88
CA ILE A 16 13.03 -0.50 25.74
C ILE A 16 14.54 -0.59 25.99
N ALA A 17 14.97 -1.45 26.93
CA ALA A 17 16.38 -1.72 27.21
C ALA A 17 17.07 -2.58 26.13
N GLY A 18 16.36 -2.99 25.06
CA GLY A 18 16.90 -3.81 23.98
C GLY A 18 17.03 -5.30 24.31
N SER A 19 16.56 -5.75 25.48
CA SER A 19 16.63 -7.15 25.91
C SER A 19 15.58 -8.05 25.25
N LEU A 20 14.59 -7.47 24.54
CA LEU A 20 13.57 -8.18 23.77
C LEU A 20 13.39 -7.51 22.40
N PRO A 21 13.00 -8.25 21.35
CA PRO A 21 12.74 -7.70 20.01
C PRO A 21 11.78 -6.51 20.04
N ALA A 22 11.86 -5.55 19.11
CA ALA A 22 10.83 -4.50 19.02
C ALA A 22 9.46 -5.10 18.63
N ARG A 23 8.34 -4.48 19.04
CA ARG A 23 6.99 -4.87 18.62
C ARG A 23 6.38 -3.79 17.74
N VAL A 24 5.88 -4.17 16.57
CA VAL A 24 5.27 -3.26 15.58
C VAL A 24 3.87 -3.75 15.25
N ILE A 25 2.89 -2.84 15.27
CA ILE A 25 1.54 -3.11 14.78
C ILE A 25 1.39 -2.41 13.43
N VAL A 26 1.09 -3.19 12.39
CA VAL A 26 0.81 -2.70 11.04
C VAL A 26 -0.69 -2.77 10.80
N VAL A 27 -1.28 -1.67 10.34
CA VAL A 27 -2.72 -1.59 10.07
C VAL A 27 -2.97 -1.54 8.57
N GLY A 28 -3.61 -2.58 8.05
CA GLY A 28 -3.96 -2.80 6.65
C GLY A 28 -3.04 -3.81 5.97
N GLY A 29 -3.61 -4.88 5.40
CA GLY A 29 -2.93 -5.93 4.64
C GLY A 29 -2.80 -5.65 3.15
N GLY A 30 -2.68 -4.38 2.75
CA GLY A 30 -2.34 -4.03 1.37
C GLY A 30 -0.84 -4.17 1.09
N LEU A 31 -0.41 -3.81 -0.12
CA LEU A 31 1.01 -3.87 -0.51
C LEU A 31 1.91 -3.10 0.48
N ALA A 32 1.53 -1.87 0.83
CA ALA A 32 2.30 -1.07 1.78
C ALA A 32 2.41 -1.71 3.17
N GLY A 33 1.37 -2.40 3.64
CA GLY A 33 1.37 -3.04 4.95
C GLY A 33 2.22 -4.30 4.99
N LEU A 34 2.10 -5.17 3.99
CA LEU A 34 2.97 -6.34 3.88
C LEU A 34 4.44 -5.95 3.70
N SER A 35 4.73 -4.94 2.86
CA SER A 35 6.09 -4.41 2.72
C SER A 35 6.62 -3.85 4.04
N ALA A 36 5.80 -3.08 4.78
CA ALA A 36 6.20 -2.57 6.09
C ALA A 36 6.45 -3.70 7.11
N ALA A 37 5.66 -4.78 7.07
CA ALA A 37 5.85 -5.93 7.94
C ALA A 37 7.19 -6.64 7.65
N ILE A 38 7.50 -6.89 6.36
CA ILE A 38 8.76 -7.54 5.95
C ILE A 38 9.98 -6.67 6.30
N GLU A 39 9.92 -5.36 6.05
CA GLU A 39 11.02 -4.45 6.39
C GLU A 39 11.21 -4.32 7.91
N ALA A 40 10.12 -4.32 8.68
CA ALA A 40 10.20 -4.29 10.14
C ALA A 40 10.83 -5.58 10.70
N THR A 41 10.53 -6.75 10.15
CA THR A 41 11.17 -8.00 10.59
C THR A 41 12.63 -8.09 10.18
N ALA A 42 13.02 -7.52 9.04
CA ALA A 42 14.42 -7.38 8.64
C ALA A 42 15.21 -6.52 9.64
N CYS A 43 14.56 -5.53 10.27
CA CYS A 43 15.10 -4.75 11.39
C CYS A 43 15.03 -5.48 12.75
N GLY A 44 14.64 -6.77 12.78
CA GLY A 44 14.56 -7.57 14.00
C GLY A 44 13.29 -7.39 14.83
N ALA A 45 12.26 -6.73 14.32
CA ALA A 45 10.99 -6.57 15.04
C ALA A 45 10.09 -7.81 14.92
N GLN A 46 9.22 -7.99 15.91
CA GLN A 46 8.02 -8.82 15.84
C GLN A 46 6.84 -7.96 15.40
N VAL A 47 6.05 -8.46 14.45
CA VAL A 47 5.00 -7.70 13.78
C VAL A 47 3.64 -8.36 13.97
N ILE A 48 2.64 -7.55 14.30
CA ILE A 48 1.22 -7.93 14.20
C ILE A 48 0.61 -7.09 13.08
N LEU A 49 0.16 -7.74 12.02
CA LEU A 49 -0.51 -7.10 10.90
C LEU A 49 -2.02 -7.32 11.03
N LEU A 50 -2.79 -6.24 11.03
CA LEU A 50 -4.24 -6.24 11.18
C LEU A 50 -4.90 -5.91 9.84
N GLU A 51 -5.76 -6.77 9.34
CA GLU A 51 -6.57 -6.57 8.14
C GLU A 51 -8.05 -6.70 8.51
N LYS A 52 -8.85 -5.71 8.12
CA LYS A 52 -10.28 -5.68 8.43
C LYS A 52 -11.08 -6.65 7.55
N GLU A 53 -10.60 -6.93 6.35
CA GLU A 53 -11.25 -7.85 5.41
C GLU A 53 -10.88 -9.31 5.74
N PRO A 54 -11.61 -10.29 5.20
CA PRO A 54 -11.29 -11.71 5.38
C PRO A 54 -9.99 -12.17 4.72
N ARG A 55 -9.38 -11.32 3.88
CA ARG A 55 -8.13 -11.61 3.15
C ARG A 55 -7.32 -10.33 2.96
N VAL A 56 -6.00 -10.47 3.00
CA VAL A 56 -5.05 -9.43 2.59
C VAL A 56 -5.15 -9.11 1.08
N GLY A 57 -4.64 -7.95 0.65
CA GLY A 57 -4.69 -7.51 -0.76
C GLY A 57 -5.14 -6.08 -0.96
N GLY A 58 -6.31 -5.74 -0.40
CA GLY A 58 -6.97 -4.47 -0.66
C GLY A 58 -7.06 -4.12 -2.16
N ASN A 59 -6.87 -2.84 -2.50
CA ASN A 59 -6.84 -2.42 -3.91
C ASN A 59 -5.53 -2.82 -4.62
N SER A 60 -4.46 -3.09 -3.89
CA SER A 60 -3.17 -3.48 -4.48
C SER A 60 -3.27 -4.78 -5.26
N ALA A 61 -4.05 -5.76 -4.76
CA ALA A 61 -4.31 -7.02 -5.46
C ALA A 61 -5.05 -6.84 -6.81
N LYS A 62 -5.71 -5.70 -7.03
CA LYS A 62 -6.45 -5.39 -8.27
C LYS A 62 -5.62 -4.62 -9.30
N ALA A 63 -4.39 -4.23 -8.96
CA ALA A 63 -3.54 -3.49 -9.90
C ALA A 63 -3.15 -4.40 -11.08
N THR A 64 -3.39 -3.94 -12.30
CA THR A 64 -3.10 -4.71 -13.53
C THR A 64 -1.92 -4.16 -14.31
N SER A 65 -1.70 -2.83 -14.27
CA SER A 65 -0.78 -2.17 -15.19
C SER A 65 0.70 -2.37 -14.89
N GLY A 66 1.10 -2.48 -13.62
CA GLY A 66 2.52 -2.64 -13.23
C GLY A 66 2.98 -1.68 -12.15
N ILE A 67 4.30 -1.74 -11.88
CA ILE A 67 4.98 -0.89 -10.91
C ILE A 67 6.05 -0.06 -11.63
N ASN A 68 6.10 1.23 -11.34
CA ASN A 68 7.03 2.14 -12.00
C ASN A 68 8.39 2.15 -11.29
N GLY A 69 9.48 2.07 -12.06
CA GLY A 69 10.84 2.24 -11.56
C GLY A 69 11.80 2.68 -12.65
N TRP A 70 12.87 3.38 -12.27
CA TRP A 70 13.93 3.76 -13.20
C TRP A 70 15.30 3.23 -12.74
N GLY A 71 16.23 3.11 -13.68
CA GLY A 71 17.59 2.61 -13.41
C GLY A 71 17.62 1.11 -13.10
N THR A 72 16.69 0.33 -13.67
CA THR A 72 16.54 -1.09 -13.37
C THR A 72 17.30 -1.96 -14.37
N ARG A 73 17.60 -3.20 -13.96
CA ARG A 73 18.17 -4.22 -14.85
C ARG A 73 17.29 -4.50 -16.07
N ALA A 74 15.97 -4.57 -15.89
CA ALA A 74 15.03 -4.79 -16.98
C ALA A 74 15.06 -3.65 -18.03
N GLN A 75 15.31 -2.40 -17.60
CA GLN A 75 15.51 -1.27 -18.50
C GLN A 75 16.84 -1.38 -19.25
N ALA A 76 17.92 -1.74 -18.56
CA ALA A 76 19.22 -1.93 -19.20
C ALA A 76 19.19 -3.05 -20.26
N GLU A 77 18.54 -4.17 -19.97
CA GLU A 77 18.40 -5.31 -20.90
C GLU A 77 17.56 -4.99 -22.15
N GLN A 78 16.78 -3.90 -22.14
CA GLN A 78 15.92 -3.47 -23.25
C GLN A 78 16.37 -2.12 -23.84
N ASP A 79 17.61 -1.69 -23.57
CA ASP A 79 18.19 -0.43 -24.03
C ASP A 79 17.34 0.82 -23.70
N VAL A 80 16.67 0.80 -22.54
CA VAL A 80 15.85 1.91 -22.06
C VAL A 80 16.65 2.85 -21.16
N TYR A 81 17.01 4.00 -21.71
CA TYR A 81 17.69 5.07 -20.98
C TYR A 81 16.69 5.97 -20.24
N ASP A 82 16.48 5.70 -18.96
CA ASP A 82 15.63 6.49 -18.04
C ASP A 82 16.45 7.11 -16.90
N SER A 83 15.90 8.11 -16.22
CA SER A 83 16.56 8.76 -15.08
C SER A 83 15.55 9.33 -14.09
N GLY A 84 16.00 9.58 -12.86
CA GLY A 84 15.17 10.24 -11.84
C GLY A 84 14.65 11.60 -12.30
N LYS A 85 15.42 12.34 -13.12
CA LYS A 85 14.97 13.61 -13.71
C LYS A 85 13.72 13.43 -14.58
N TYR A 86 13.67 12.38 -15.41
CA TYR A 86 12.49 12.10 -16.22
C TYR A 86 11.32 11.63 -15.36
N PHE A 87 11.57 10.74 -14.39
CA PHE A 87 10.53 10.22 -13.51
C PHE A 87 9.87 11.35 -12.70
N GLU A 88 10.67 12.19 -12.04
CA GLU A 88 10.19 13.28 -11.19
C GLU A 88 9.43 14.32 -11.99
N ARG A 89 9.98 14.74 -13.15
CA ARG A 89 9.31 15.67 -14.05
C ARG A 89 7.96 15.14 -14.52
N ASP A 90 7.90 13.89 -14.96
CA ASP A 90 6.67 13.29 -15.46
C ASP A 90 5.63 13.17 -14.33
N THR A 91 6.05 12.78 -13.13
CA THR A 91 5.19 12.70 -11.94
C THR A 91 4.63 14.06 -11.56
N HIS A 92 5.46 15.09 -11.56
CA HIS A 92 5.05 16.47 -11.25
C HIS A 92 4.06 17.02 -12.28
N LYS A 93 4.31 16.78 -13.58
CA LYS A 93 3.38 17.15 -14.66
C LYS A 93 2.03 16.44 -14.52
N SER A 94 2.03 15.12 -14.24
CA SER A 94 0.80 14.36 -14.00
C SER A 94 0.02 14.81 -12.77
N GLY A 95 0.69 15.40 -11.78
CA GLY A 95 0.09 15.99 -10.57
C GLY A 95 -0.58 17.36 -10.77
N LEU A 96 -1.04 17.67 -11.99
CA LEU A 96 -1.60 18.98 -12.37
C LEU A 96 -0.67 20.17 -12.03
N GLY A 97 0.63 19.99 -12.22
CA GLY A 97 1.60 21.10 -12.23
C GLY A 97 1.95 21.70 -10.87
N GLY A 98 1.75 21.00 -9.74
CA GLY A 98 2.23 21.52 -8.46
C GLY A 98 1.66 20.93 -7.18
N SER A 99 0.58 20.13 -7.23
CA SER A 99 -0.05 19.60 -6.01
C SER A 99 0.72 18.44 -5.34
N THR A 100 1.93 18.14 -5.81
CA THR A 100 2.79 17.07 -5.30
C THR A 100 3.88 17.65 -4.41
N ASP A 101 4.05 17.10 -3.21
CA ASP A 101 5.22 17.38 -2.38
C ASP A 101 6.51 16.94 -3.11
N PRO A 102 7.44 17.86 -3.43
CA PRO A 102 8.65 17.53 -4.18
C PRO A 102 9.57 16.55 -3.45
N GLY A 103 9.61 16.60 -2.12
CA GLY A 103 10.40 15.68 -1.30
C GLY A 103 9.87 14.25 -1.37
N LEU A 104 8.54 14.08 -1.36
CA LEU A 104 7.91 12.77 -1.54
C LEU A 104 8.07 12.25 -2.97
N VAL A 105 7.96 13.11 -3.98
CA VAL A 105 8.18 12.73 -5.39
C VAL A 105 9.63 12.28 -5.62
N ARG A 106 10.60 13.03 -5.05
CA ARG A 106 12.02 12.65 -5.11
C ARG A 106 12.26 11.32 -4.40
N THR A 107 11.67 11.11 -3.22
CA THR A 107 11.80 9.84 -2.49
C THR A 107 11.23 8.68 -3.30
N LEU A 108 10.03 8.85 -3.87
CA LEU A 108 9.40 7.86 -4.75
C LEU A 108 10.30 7.52 -5.95
N SER A 109 10.83 8.54 -6.63
CA SER A 109 11.72 8.39 -7.78
C SER A 109 13.00 7.64 -7.40
N VAL A 110 13.77 8.17 -6.45
CA VAL A 110 15.09 7.63 -6.07
C VAL A 110 14.99 6.19 -5.57
N LYS A 111 13.94 5.85 -4.82
CA LYS A 111 13.76 4.50 -4.26
C LYS A 111 13.05 3.52 -5.18
N SER A 112 12.61 3.96 -6.35
CA SER A 112 11.83 3.10 -7.24
C SER A 112 12.63 1.92 -7.80
N GLY A 113 13.90 2.12 -8.19
CA GLY A 113 14.78 1.05 -8.67
C GLY A 113 15.09 0.01 -7.59
N ASP A 114 15.36 0.47 -6.36
CA ASP A 114 15.56 -0.39 -5.18
C ASP A 114 14.30 -1.23 -4.92
N ALA A 115 13.10 -0.64 -5.02
CA ALA A 115 11.84 -1.34 -4.80
C ALA A 115 11.58 -2.44 -5.85
N ILE A 116 11.92 -2.19 -7.13
CA ILE A 116 11.84 -3.22 -8.18
C ILE A 116 12.80 -4.36 -7.86
N SER A 117 14.06 -4.04 -7.51
CA SER A 117 15.09 -5.02 -7.18
C SER A 117 14.70 -5.87 -5.96
N TRP A 118 14.14 -5.23 -4.94
CA TRP A 118 13.63 -5.89 -3.74
C TRP A 118 12.50 -6.88 -4.07
N LEU A 119 11.48 -6.46 -4.84
CA LEU A 119 10.41 -7.35 -5.27
C LEU A 119 10.94 -8.52 -6.12
N SER A 120 11.90 -8.27 -7.01
CA SER A 120 12.55 -9.32 -7.79
C SER A 120 13.32 -10.31 -6.92
N SER A 121 14.00 -9.85 -5.87
CA SER A 121 14.70 -10.72 -4.92
C SER A 121 13.75 -11.65 -4.15
N LEU A 122 12.49 -11.24 -3.99
CA LEU A 122 11.42 -12.06 -3.39
C LEU A 122 10.75 -13.00 -4.39
N GLY A 123 11.17 -13.00 -5.66
CA GLY A 123 10.69 -13.88 -6.71
C GLY A 123 9.61 -13.29 -7.61
N VAL A 124 9.36 -11.97 -7.57
CA VAL A 124 8.41 -11.33 -8.50
C VAL A 124 9.10 -11.08 -9.86
N PRO A 125 8.59 -11.64 -10.98
CA PRO A 125 9.25 -11.56 -12.28
C PRO A 125 9.00 -10.23 -12.99
N LEU A 126 9.59 -9.13 -12.54
CA LEU A 126 9.38 -7.77 -13.06
C LEU A 126 10.24 -7.45 -14.31
N THR A 127 10.14 -8.27 -15.35
CA THR A 127 11.05 -8.20 -16.52
C THR A 127 10.44 -7.47 -17.72
N VAL A 128 9.11 -7.43 -17.86
CA VAL A 128 8.47 -6.77 -19.01
C VAL A 128 8.27 -5.29 -18.74
N LEU A 129 8.64 -4.46 -19.72
CA LEU A 129 8.46 -3.02 -19.66
C LEU A 129 7.31 -2.55 -20.53
N SER A 130 6.56 -1.58 -20.01
CA SER A 130 5.52 -0.87 -20.74
C SER A 130 5.65 0.64 -20.51
N GLN A 131 5.14 1.41 -21.47
CA GLN A 131 5.00 2.85 -21.35
C GLN A 131 3.52 3.17 -21.17
N LEU A 132 3.16 3.73 -20.02
CA LEU A 132 1.82 4.22 -19.74
C LEU A 132 1.71 5.72 -20.03
N GLY A 133 0.48 6.22 -20.11
CA GLY A 133 0.20 7.63 -20.31
C GLY A 133 0.90 8.52 -19.28
N GLY A 134 1.45 9.65 -19.74
CA GLY A 134 2.21 10.59 -18.92
C GLY A 134 3.69 10.23 -18.72
N HIS A 135 4.13 9.04 -19.11
CA HIS A 135 5.55 8.66 -19.05
C HIS A 135 6.29 9.05 -20.32
N SER A 136 7.47 9.64 -20.16
CA SER A 136 8.40 9.97 -21.25
C SER A 136 9.36 8.84 -21.61
N ARG A 137 9.41 7.77 -20.78
CA ARG A 137 10.22 6.57 -20.97
C ARG A 137 9.42 5.34 -20.54
N LYS A 138 9.76 4.17 -21.09
CA LYS A 138 9.24 2.87 -20.63
C LYS A 138 9.77 2.60 -19.23
N ARG A 139 8.88 2.53 -18.23
CA ARG A 139 9.28 2.35 -16.83
C ARG A 139 8.30 1.56 -15.98
N THR A 140 7.19 1.13 -16.58
CA THR A 140 6.19 0.32 -15.90
C THR A 140 6.58 -1.14 -16.04
N HIS A 141 7.02 -1.75 -14.95
CA HIS A 141 7.46 -3.13 -14.86
C HIS A 141 6.29 -4.06 -14.57
N ARG A 142 6.26 -5.19 -15.27
CA ARG A 142 5.20 -6.20 -15.20
C ARG A 142 5.79 -7.60 -15.27
N ALA A 143 4.96 -8.56 -14.89
CA ALA A 143 5.22 -9.97 -15.15
C ALA A 143 5.10 -10.25 -16.65
N PRO A 144 5.89 -11.19 -17.20
CA PRO A 144 5.64 -11.71 -18.52
C PRO A 144 4.25 -12.35 -18.57
N ASP A 145 3.63 -12.27 -19.74
CA ASP A 145 2.37 -12.95 -20.00
C ASP A 145 2.61 -14.47 -19.94
N LYS A 146 1.53 -15.22 -19.71
CA LYS A 146 1.61 -16.68 -19.73
C LYS A 146 1.94 -17.16 -21.15
N ALA A 147 2.39 -18.41 -21.27
CA ALA A 147 2.71 -19.01 -22.57
C ALA A 147 1.53 -19.00 -23.57
N ASP A 148 0.29 -18.96 -23.07
CA ASP A 148 -0.95 -18.84 -23.86
C ASP A 148 -1.30 -17.39 -24.27
N GLY A 149 -0.45 -16.42 -23.94
CA GLY A 149 -0.67 -15.00 -24.20
C GLY A 149 -1.58 -14.29 -23.18
N THR A 150 -2.07 -14.98 -22.15
CA THR A 150 -2.93 -14.38 -21.14
C THR A 150 -2.13 -13.44 -20.22
N PRO A 151 -2.57 -12.18 -20.02
CA PRO A 151 -1.90 -11.25 -19.13
C PRO A 151 -1.88 -11.73 -17.67
N VAL A 152 -0.73 -11.61 -17.02
CA VAL A 152 -0.60 -11.91 -15.59
C VAL A 152 -0.98 -10.67 -14.76
N PRO A 153 -1.95 -10.77 -13.83
CA PRO A 153 -2.35 -9.65 -12.99
C PRO A 153 -1.27 -9.32 -11.96
N ILE A 154 -0.39 -8.37 -12.31
CA ILE A 154 0.82 -8.07 -11.55
C ILE A 154 0.56 -7.71 -10.08
N GLY A 155 -0.50 -6.96 -9.78
CA GLY A 155 -0.87 -6.60 -8.41
C GLY A 155 -1.20 -7.83 -7.57
N PHE A 156 -1.94 -8.79 -8.13
CA PHE A 156 -2.21 -10.06 -7.48
C PHE A 156 -0.93 -10.90 -7.29
N THR A 157 -0.07 -10.96 -8.31
CA THR A 157 1.20 -11.69 -8.24
C THR A 157 2.11 -11.15 -7.15
N ILE A 158 2.28 -9.83 -7.06
CA ILE A 158 3.06 -9.19 -5.99
C ILE A 158 2.44 -9.52 -4.63
N MET A 159 1.14 -9.28 -4.46
CA MET A 159 0.46 -9.53 -3.18
C MET A 159 0.61 -10.98 -2.72
N ARG A 160 0.36 -11.94 -3.62
CA ARG A 160 0.49 -13.38 -3.33
C ARG A 160 1.92 -13.76 -2.96
N THR A 161 2.91 -13.19 -3.66
CA THR A 161 4.34 -13.46 -3.39
C THR A 161 4.72 -12.95 -2.00
N LEU A 162 4.33 -11.72 -1.65
CA LEU A 162 4.61 -11.14 -0.33
C LEU A 162 3.86 -11.87 0.78
N GLU A 163 2.57 -12.19 0.57
CA GLU A 163 1.79 -12.96 1.53
C GLU A 163 2.42 -14.33 1.78
N GLN A 164 2.78 -15.06 0.72
CA GLN A 164 3.42 -16.36 0.84
C GLN A 164 4.76 -16.24 1.59
N HIS A 165 5.57 -15.23 1.25
CA HIS A 165 6.83 -14.97 1.94
C HIS A 165 6.61 -14.75 3.44
N VAL A 166 5.65 -13.91 3.82
CA VAL A 166 5.32 -13.64 5.22
C VAL A 166 4.84 -14.92 5.93
N ARG A 167 3.88 -15.63 5.34
CA ARG A 167 3.27 -16.83 5.94
C ARG A 167 4.20 -18.04 6.01
N THR A 168 5.25 -18.11 5.20
CA THR A 168 6.18 -19.25 5.18
C THR A 168 7.53 -18.96 5.82
N LYS A 169 8.15 -17.81 5.47
CA LYS A 169 9.50 -17.48 5.91
C LYS A 169 9.54 -16.61 7.16
N LEU A 170 8.43 -15.95 7.51
CA LEU A 170 8.36 -15.02 8.64
C LEU A 170 7.23 -15.37 9.61
N ALA A 171 6.71 -16.60 9.60
CA ALA A 171 5.58 -17.02 10.42
C ALA A 171 5.86 -16.92 11.94
N ASP A 172 7.12 -17.04 12.33
CA ASP A 172 7.61 -16.89 13.70
C ASP A 172 7.68 -15.42 14.15
N ARG A 173 7.72 -14.48 13.20
CA ARG A 173 7.90 -13.04 13.46
C ARG A 173 6.69 -12.18 13.11
N VAL A 174 5.85 -12.62 12.17
CA VAL A 174 4.69 -11.87 11.70
C VAL A 174 3.42 -12.66 11.94
N THR A 175 2.52 -12.09 12.72
CA THR A 175 1.16 -12.59 12.88
C THR A 175 0.21 -11.75 12.04
N ILE A 176 -0.49 -12.37 11.08
CA ILE A 176 -1.55 -11.71 10.30
C ILE A 176 -2.89 -12.02 10.97
N MET A 177 -3.66 -10.98 11.31
CA MET A 177 -5.01 -11.08 11.84
C MET A 177 -5.99 -10.47 10.83
N GLU A 178 -6.71 -11.34 10.12
CA GLU A 178 -7.80 -10.99 9.21
C GLU A 178 -9.10 -10.75 10.01
N ASN A 179 -10.12 -10.14 9.39
CA ASN A 179 -11.38 -9.77 10.05
C ASN A 179 -11.21 -8.94 11.33
N THR A 180 -10.14 -8.14 11.38
CA THR A 180 -9.77 -7.36 12.57
C THR A 180 -9.74 -5.87 12.20
N THR A 181 -10.79 -5.16 12.60
CA THR A 181 -10.94 -3.74 12.34
C THR A 181 -10.32 -2.92 13.48
N VAL A 182 -9.33 -2.09 13.16
CA VAL A 182 -8.81 -1.11 14.13
C VAL A 182 -9.80 0.05 14.26
N THR A 183 -10.28 0.29 15.48
CA THR A 183 -11.28 1.34 15.78
C THR A 183 -10.62 2.61 16.31
N SER A 184 -9.56 2.49 17.11
CA SER A 184 -8.89 3.61 17.77
C SER A 184 -7.41 3.39 18.02
N LEU A 185 -6.65 4.49 18.18
CA LEU A 185 -5.27 4.48 18.66
C LEU A 185 -5.25 4.82 20.15
N LEU A 186 -4.66 3.95 20.96
CA LEU A 186 -4.50 4.20 22.39
C LEU A 186 -3.31 5.13 22.61
N SER A 187 -3.57 6.31 23.18
CA SER A 187 -2.53 7.33 23.37
C SER A 187 -2.68 8.10 24.68
N LYS A 188 -1.56 8.64 25.19
CA LYS A 188 -1.51 9.62 26.30
C LYS A 188 -0.85 10.89 25.80
N SER A 189 -1.42 12.05 26.12
CA SER A 189 -0.80 13.34 25.81
C SER A 189 -0.35 14.06 27.08
N ARG A 190 0.81 14.72 27.01
CA ARG A 190 1.27 15.69 28.01
C ARG A 190 1.81 16.93 27.32
N VAL A 191 1.65 18.09 27.95
CA VAL A 191 2.29 19.32 27.49
C VAL A 191 3.65 19.41 28.20
N ARG A 192 4.70 19.61 27.43
CA ARG A 192 6.05 19.85 27.95
C ARG A 192 6.18 21.29 28.43
N HIS A 193 7.22 21.57 29.22
CA HIS A 193 7.47 22.92 29.76
C HIS A 193 7.69 23.99 28.67
N ASP A 194 8.13 23.59 27.48
CA ASP A 194 8.28 24.43 26.28
C ASP A 194 6.96 24.70 25.52
N GLY A 195 5.83 24.23 26.05
CA GLY A 195 4.51 24.32 25.41
C GLY A 195 4.26 23.25 24.34
N ALA A 196 5.25 22.41 24.00
CA ALA A 196 5.08 21.37 22.99
C ALA A 196 4.18 20.24 23.51
N LYS A 197 3.15 19.88 22.71
CA LYS A 197 2.28 18.74 23.01
C LYS A 197 2.97 17.43 22.62
N GLN A 198 3.35 16.64 23.63
CA GLN A 198 3.87 15.30 23.43
C GLN A 198 2.71 14.28 23.47
N VAL A 199 2.51 13.55 22.37
CA VAL A 199 1.55 12.44 22.30
C VAL A 199 2.33 11.12 22.24
N ARG A 200 2.04 10.19 23.16
CA ARG A 200 2.61 8.84 23.19
C ARG A 200 1.52 7.83 22.83
N VAL A 201 1.64 7.22 21.66
CA VAL A 201 0.81 6.07 21.25
C VAL A 201 1.40 4.81 21.86
N TYR A 202 0.56 3.95 22.44
CA TYR A 202 1.02 2.75 23.15
C TYR A 202 0.24 1.48 22.80
N GLY A 203 -0.77 1.57 21.92
CA GLY A 203 -1.54 0.43 21.46
C GLY A 203 -2.65 0.84 20.49
N VAL A 204 -3.48 -0.12 20.15
CA VAL A 204 -4.67 0.04 19.29
C VAL A 204 -5.85 -0.66 19.93
N GLU A 205 -7.05 -0.17 19.66
CA GLU A 205 -8.30 -0.85 19.95
C GLU A 205 -8.79 -1.53 18.67
N VAL A 206 -9.28 -2.75 18.80
CA VAL A 206 -9.72 -3.57 17.66
C VAL A 206 -11.11 -4.15 17.91
N LEU A 207 -11.87 -4.28 16.84
CA LEU A 207 -13.08 -5.09 16.74
C LEU A 207 -12.74 -6.33 15.90
N GLN A 208 -12.92 -7.52 16.48
CA GLN A 208 -12.69 -8.78 15.79
C GLN A 208 -14.04 -9.44 15.51
N ASP A 209 -14.36 -9.64 14.23
CA ASP A 209 -15.60 -10.27 13.84
C ASP A 209 -15.46 -11.80 14.02
N GLU A 210 -15.96 -12.34 15.13
CA GLU A 210 -16.13 -13.78 15.32
C GLU A 210 -17.36 -14.23 14.53
N GLY A 211 -17.13 -14.70 13.30
CA GLY A 211 -18.16 -14.83 12.27
C GLY A 211 -19.43 -15.60 12.67
N TRP A 212 -20.59 -15.00 12.37
CA TRP A 212 -21.83 -15.72 12.06
C TRP A 212 -22.07 -15.63 10.55
N TYR A 213 -21.80 -16.71 9.81
CA TYR A 213 -22.23 -16.85 8.42
C TYR A 213 -23.51 -17.70 8.37
N GLN A 214 -24.67 -17.04 8.27
CA GLN A 214 -25.90 -17.63 7.72
C GLN A 214 -26.37 -16.77 6.54
N GLY A 215 -26.65 -17.42 5.40
CA GLY A 215 -27.69 -16.95 4.47
C GLY A 215 -27.27 -16.30 3.16
N TYR A 216 -27.32 -17.10 2.09
CA TYR A 216 -27.85 -16.80 0.75
C TYR A 216 -27.45 -15.49 0.03
N TRP A 217 -26.74 -15.69 -1.09
CA TRP A 217 -26.74 -14.79 -2.23
C TRP A 217 -28.16 -14.62 -2.79
N ARG A 218 -28.74 -13.41 -2.67
CA ARG A 218 -29.77 -12.93 -3.60
C ARG A 218 -29.11 -11.94 -4.57
N MET A 219 -29.03 -12.33 -5.84
CA MET A 219 -28.78 -11.41 -6.95
C MET A 219 -29.95 -10.42 -7.03
N PRO A 220 -29.74 -9.10 -6.98
CA PRO A 220 -30.69 -8.17 -7.56
C PRO A 220 -30.49 -8.22 -9.08
N SER A 221 -31.52 -8.71 -9.78
CA SER A 221 -31.66 -8.55 -11.22
C SER A 221 -31.63 -7.07 -11.58
N PHE A 222 -30.61 -6.60 -12.28
CA PHE A 222 -30.67 -5.36 -13.04
C PHE A 222 -29.62 -5.34 -14.16
N SER A 223 -30.09 -5.23 -15.40
CA SER A 223 -29.30 -4.95 -16.60
C SER A 223 -29.48 -3.46 -16.98
N PRO A 224 -28.55 -2.85 -17.76
CA PRO A 224 -27.93 -1.57 -17.43
C PRO A 224 -28.54 -0.35 -18.15
N PRO A 225 -27.99 0.86 -17.90
CA PRO A 225 -27.18 1.43 -18.97
C PRO A 225 -25.77 1.83 -18.53
N ALA A 226 -24.87 1.86 -19.51
CA ALA A 226 -23.44 2.08 -19.36
C ALA A 226 -23.09 3.32 -18.52
N ALA A 227 -22.52 3.07 -17.34
CA ALA A 227 -21.88 4.09 -16.51
C ALA A 227 -20.54 3.54 -16.02
N PHE A 228 -19.50 4.36 -16.20
CA PHE A 228 -18.11 4.10 -15.83
C PHE A 228 -18.00 3.48 -14.42
N GLN A 229 -17.80 2.16 -14.34
CA GLN A 229 -17.69 1.46 -13.07
C GLN A 229 -16.34 1.79 -12.41
N MET A 230 -16.42 2.45 -11.26
CA MET A 230 -15.29 2.75 -10.39
C MET A 230 -14.67 1.44 -9.88
N THR A 231 -13.39 1.18 -10.20
CA THR A 231 -12.69 -0.09 -9.88
C THR A 231 -12.42 -0.35 -8.39
N ARG A 232 -12.83 0.59 -7.51
CA ARG A 232 -12.59 0.51 -6.06
C ARG A 232 -13.56 -0.49 -5.42
N ARG A 233 -13.09 -1.27 -4.45
CA ARG A 233 -14.04 -1.88 -3.49
C ARG A 233 -14.73 -0.73 -2.74
N PRO A 234 -16.05 -0.81 -2.47
CA PRO A 234 -16.70 0.17 -1.61
C PRO A 234 -16.14 0.01 -0.20
N THR A 235 -15.15 0.82 0.15
CA THR A 235 -14.65 0.93 1.52
C THR A 235 -14.84 2.37 1.97
N ARG A 236 -15.92 2.63 2.73
CA ARG A 236 -15.95 3.79 3.65
C ARG A 236 -14.93 3.53 4.78
N PHE A 237 -14.46 4.59 5.44
CA PHE A 237 -13.65 4.55 6.67
C PHE A 237 -12.13 4.26 6.57
N SER A 238 -11.34 5.17 5.97
CA SER A 238 -9.92 5.37 6.40
C SER A 238 -9.64 6.80 6.91
N ARG A 239 -10.65 7.68 6.90
CA ARG A 239 -10.55 9.06 7.39
C ARG A 239 -10.74 9.20 8.91
N SER A 240 -11.37 8.24 9.61
CA SER A 240 -11.67 8.36 11.05
C SER A 240 -10.42 8.21 11.93
N LEU A 241 -9.57 7.21 11.68
CA LEU A 241 -8.36 6.92 12.46
C LEU A 241 -7.32 8.06 12.44
N ARG A 242 -7.32 8.89 11.40
CA ARG A 242 -6.43 10.06 11.29
C ARG A 242 -7.02 11.34 11.91
N ARG A 243 -8.31 11.33 12.29
CA ARG A 243 -8.93 12.46 13.01
C ARG A 243 -8.67 12.41 14.51
N SER A 244 -8.44 11.23 15.08
CA SER A 244 -8.12 11.05 16.51
C SER A 244 -6.65 11.37 16.85
N CYS A 245 -5.78 11.56 15.86
CA CYS A 245 -4.40 11.97 16.03
C CYS A 245 -4.15 13.24 15.21
N PRO A 246 -3.60 14.34 15.76
CA PRO A 246 -3.45 15.60 15.05
C PRO A 246 -2.24 15.53 14.09
N ALA A 247 -2.33 14.71 13.04
CA ALA A 247 -1.46 14.83 11.88
C ALA A 247 -2.15 15.78 10.90
N SER A 248 -1.45 16.85 10.49
CA SER A 248 -1.97 17.84 9.55
C SER A 248 -2.38 17.17 8.23
N LEU A 249 -3.69 17.16 7.95
CA LEU A 249 -4.21 16.83 6.63
C LEU A 249 -3.98 18.04 5.73
N GLN A 250 -3.05 17.95 4.78
CA GLN A 250 -3.10 18.85 3.62
C GLN A 250 -4.24 18.39 2.71
N PRO A 251 -5.28 19.20 2.50
CA PRO A 251 -6.33 18.85 1.55
C PRO A 251 -5.75 18.87 0.13
N MET A 252 -5.80 17.74 -0.58
CA MET A 252 -5.73 17.76 -2.03
C MET A 252 -7.09 18.19 -2.56
N ASP A 253 -7.23 19.46 -2.89
CA ASP A 253 -8.35 19.93 -3.68
C ASP A 253 -8.16 19.39 -5.10
N ARG A 254 -8.92 18.35 -5.48
CA ARG A 254 -8.92 17.88 -6.87
C ARG A 254 -9.77 18.87 -7.63
N GLY A 255 -9.14 19.58 -8.58
CA GLY A 255 -9.78 20.59 -9.43
C GLY A 255 -11.11 20.15 -10.07
N PRO A 256 -11.87 21.09 -10.63
CA PRO A 256 -13.27 20.91 -10.97
C PRO A 256 -13.48 19.72 -11.92
N ARG A 257 -14.57 18.98 -11.70
CA ARG A 257 -15.02 17.92 -12.61
C ARG A 257 -15.27 18.55 -13.98
N VAL A 258 -14.40 18.27 -14.94
CA VAL A 258 -14.67 18.55 -16.35
C VAL A 258 -15.74 17.57 -16.80
N THR A 259 -16.97 18.05 -16.94
CA THR A 259 -18.01 17.38 -17.72
C THR A 259 -17.59 17.41 -19.18
N ALA A 260 -17.52 16.25 -19.82
CA ALA A 260 -17.20 16.14 -21.24
C ALA A 260 -18.27 16.86 -22.07
N SER A 261 -17.92 18.03 -22.62
CA SER A 261 -18.63 18.60 -23.77
C SER A 261 -17.94 18.11 -25.05
N SER A 262 -18.78 17.64 -25.96
CA SER A 262 -18.48 17.07 -27.27
C SER A 262 -17.60 17.97 -28.14
N LEU A 263 -16.45 17.44 -28.56
CA LEU A 263 -15.72 17.92 -29.74
C LEU A 263 -15.73 16.79 -30.78
N HIS A 264 -16.60 16.91 -31.78
CA HIS A 264 -16.52 16.15 -33.02
C HIS A 264 -15.28 16.62 -33.79
N ALA A 265 -14.39 15.68 -34.11
CA ALA A 265 -13.33 15.89 -35.07
C ALA A 265 -13.86 15.56 -36.47
N ASN A 266 -13.95 16.58 -37.33
CA ASN A 266 -14.05 16.38 -38.77
C ASN A 266 -12.69 15.88 -39.28
N TRP A 267 -12.70 14.71 -39.92
CA TRP A 267 -11.62 14.25 -40.78
C TRP A 267 -11.99 14.60 -42.22
N GLY A 268 -11.05 15.20 -42.95
CA GLY A 268 -11.04 15.18 -44.41
C GLY A 268 -10.56 13.83 -44.93
#